data_AF-A0A376TEP5-F1
#
_entry.id   AF-A0A376TEP5-F1
#
_cell.length_a   1.000
_cell.length_b   1.000
_cell.length_c   1.000
_cell.angle_alpha   90.00
_cell.angle_beta   90.00
_cell.angle_gamma   90.00
#
_symmetry.space_group_name_H-M   'P 1'
#
loop_
_entity.id
_entity.type
_entity.pdbx_description
1 polymer ?
#
loop_
_entity_poly.entity_id
_entity_poly.type
_entity_poly.pdbx_seq_one_letter_code
_entity_poly.pdbx_strand_id
1 'polypeptide(L)'
;MKKTKIVCTIGPKTESEEMLAKMLDAGMNVMRLNFSHGDYAEHGQRIQNLRNVMSKTGKTAAILLDTKGPEIRTMKLEGGNDVSLKLVRPLLSPLINLLSATAKWLR
;
A
#
# COMPACT_ATOMS: atom_id res chain seq x y z
N MET A 1 28.33 -5.43 6.88
CA MET A 1 27.50 -4.69 5.90
C MET A 1 26.26 -5.51 5.55
N LYS A 2 25.05 -4.94 5.65
CA LYS A 2 23.85 -5.62 5.13
C LYS A 2 23.85 -5.62 3.60
N LYS A 3 23.44 -6.72 2.98
CA LYS A 3 23.29 -6.81 1.51
C LYS A 3 21.84 -6.55 1.07
N THR A 4 20.88 -7.02 1.86
CA THR A 4 19.45 -6.86 1.61
C THR A 4 19.02 -5.40 1.69
N LYS A 5 18.28 -4.95 0.68
CA LYS A 5 17.73 -3.59 0.60
C LYS A 5 16.38 -3.53 1.31
N ILE A 6 16.09 -2.40 1.96
CA ILE A 6 14.84 -2.17 2.69
C ILE A 6 13.97 -1.18 1.93
N VAL A 7 12.73 -1.60 1.68
CA VAL A 7 11.67 -0.76 1.11
C VAL A 7 10.80 -0.26 2.26
N CYS A 8 10.58 1.05 2.35
CA CYS A 8 9.73 1.66 3.38
C CYS A 8 8.57 2.40 2.72
N THR A 9 7.34 2.12 3.17
CA THR A 9 6.17 2.88 2.72
C THR A 9 6.12 4.20 3.47
N ILE A 10 6.07 5.31 2.75
CA ILE A 10 6.03 6.65 3.34
C ILE A 10 4.60 7.16 3.38
N GLY A 11 4.22 7.73 4.52
CA GLY A 11 2.94 8.38 4.71
C GLY A 11 3.06 9.65 5.57
N PRO A 12 1.94 10.24 6.01
CA PRO A 12 1.90 11.56 6.65
C PRO A 12 2.80 11.70 7.89
N LYS A 13 3.03 10.61 8.63
CA LYS A 13 3.87 10.61 9.84
C LYS A 13 5.38 10.59 9.55
N THR A 14 5.78 10.26 8.33
CA THR A 14 7.18 9.99 7.96
C THR A 14 7.62 10.73 6.70
N GLU A 15 6.86 11.72 6.24
CA GLU A 15 7.15 12.46 4.99
C GLU A 15 8.04 13.69 5.18
N SER A 16 8.27 14.13 6.42
CA SER A 16 9.17 15.27 6.69
C SER A 16 10.61 14.92 6.35
N GLU A 17 11.38 15.91 5.91
CA GLU A 17 12.80 15.73 5.58
C GLU A 17 13.61 15.16 6.76
N GLU A 18 13.30 15.61 7.98
CA GLU A 18 13.93 15.13 9.22
C GLU A 18 13.70 13.63 9.43
N MET A 19 12.47 13.16 9.22
CA MET A 19 12.15 11.74 9.35
C MET A 19 12.77 10.92 8.22
N LEU A 20 12.74 11.42 6.98
CA LEU A 20 13.37 10.76 5.84
C LEU A 20 14.89 10.60 6.05
N ALA A 21 15.57 11.63 6.58
CA ALA A 21 16.98 11.55 6.93
C ALA A 21 17.25 10.45 7.96
N LYS A 22 16.48 10.43 9.06
CA LYS A 22 16.55 9.37 10.09
C LYS A 22 16.28 7.98 9.52
N MET A 23 15.34 7.86 8.59
CA MET A 23 15.03 6.58 7.93
C MET A 23 16.19 6.11 7.03
N LEU A 24 16.84 7.02 6.31
CA LEU A 24 18.04 6.70 5.54
C LEU A 24 19.20 6.25 6.45
N ASP A 25 19.40 6.91 7.60
CA ASP A 25 20.35 6.47 8.64
C ASP A 25 20.03 5.09 9.20
N ALA A 26 18.75 4.83 9.48
CA ALA A 26 18.28 3.53 9.94
C ALA A 26 18.37 2.43 8.86
N GLY A 27 18.65 2.79 7.61
CA GLY A 27 18.94 1.86 6.52
C GLY A 27 17.82 1.70 5.49
N MET A 28 16.87 2.63 5.39
CA MET A 28 15.95 2.69 4.24
C MET A 28 16.75 2.79 2.93
N ASN A 29 16.33 2.06 1.90
CA ASN A 29 16.96 2.10 0.57
C ASN A 29 15.99 2.51 -0.54
N VAL A 30 14.70 2.23 -0.36
CA VAL A 30 13.66 2.55 -1.33
C VAL A 30 12.46 3.16 -0.62
N MET A 31 12.00 4.31 -1.10
CA MET A 31 10.72 4.89 -0.71
C MET A 31 9.61 4.28 -1.57
N ARG A 32 8.64 3.63 -0.94
CA ARG A 32 7.42 3.14 -1.58
C ARG A 32 6.29 4.17 -1.39
N LEU A 33 5.69 4.58 -2.49
CA LEU A 33 4.49 5.42 -2.54
C LEU A 33 3.30 4.53 -2.92
N ASN A 34 2.39 4.30 -1.98
CA ASN A 34 1.20 3.50 -2.23
C ASN A 34 0.07 4.38 -2.78
N PHE A 35 -0.25 4.26 -4.07
CA PHE A 35 -1.26 5.07 -4.75
C PHE A 35 -2.71 4.64 -4.45
N SER A 36 -2.90 3.64 -3.58
CA SER A 36 -4.22 3.34 -3.01
C SER A 36 -4.71 4.45 -2.05
N HIS A 37 -3.79 5.31 -1.59
CA HIS A 37 -4.04 6.41 -0.66
C HIS A 37 -3.26 7.67 -1.04
N GLY A 38 -3.74 8.82 -0.60
CA GLY A 38 -3.14 10.14 -0.89
C GLY A 38 -3.46 10.64 -2.31
N ASP A 39 -3.10 11.89 -2.56
CA ASP A 39 -3.25 12.54 -3.86
C ASP A 39 -1.89 12.78 -4.54
N TYR A 40 -1.92 13.30 -5.77
CA TYR A 40 -0.71 13.60 -6.54
C TYR A 40 0.18 14.67 -5.88
N ALA A 41 -0.42 15.64 -5.20
CA ALA A 41 0.33 16.73 -4.57
C ALA A 41 1.10 16.23 -3.35
N GLU A 42 0.47 15.41 -2.51
CA GLU A 42 1.11 14.75 -1.37
C GLU A 42 2.27 13.87 -1.82
N HIS A 43 2.05 13.01 -2.82
CA HIS A 43 3.11 12.14 -3.34
C HIS A 43 4.24 12.95 -3.99
N GLY A 44 3.91 14.04 -4.70
CA GLY A 44 4.88 14.99 -5.24
C GLY A 44 5.74 15.62 -4.14
N GLN A 45 5.13 16.05 -3.05
CA GLN A 45 5.84 16.62 -1.90
C GLN A 45 6.79 15.60 -1.25
N ARG A 46 6.35 14.35 -1.09
CA ARG A 46 7.19 13.25 -0.56
C ARG A 46 8.42 13.00 -1.44
N ILE A 47 8.23 13.01 -2.77
CA ILE A 47 9.33 12.88 -3.75
C ILE A 47 10.32 14.04 -3.61
N GLN A 48 9.80 15.27 -3.53
CA GLN A 48 10.64 16.47 -3.39
C GLN A 48 11.45 16.44 -2.10
N ASN A 49 10.81 16.13 -0.97
CA ASN A 49 11.47 16.03 0.33
C ASN A 49 12.60 14.98 0.31
N LEU A 50 12.35 13.80 -0.27
CA LEU A 50 13.39 12.77 -0.39
C LEU A 50 14.57 13.24 -1.24
N ARG A 51 14.31 13.88 -2.38
CA ARG A 51 15.37 14.43 -3.26
C ARG A 51 16.18 15.52 -2.57
N ASN A 52 15.53 16.40 -1.80
CA ASN A 52 16.19 17.41 -1.00
C ASN A 52 17.12 16.77 0.04
N VAL A 53 16.65 15.76 0.77
CA VAL A 53 17.45 15.03 1.76
C VAL A 53 18.63 14.31 1.10
N MET A 54 18.43 13.67 -0.05
CA MET A 54 19.50 13.02 -0.82
C MET A 54 20.57 14.04 -1.24
N SER A 55 20.15 15.22 -1.72
CA SER A 55 21.07 16.32 -2.08
C SER A 55 21.85 16.84 -0.88
N LYS A 56 21.19 17.06 0.27
CA LYS A 56 21.80 17.58 1.50
C LYS A 56 22.77 16.59 2.16
N THR A 57 22.46 15.29 2.12
CA THR A 57 23.21 14.26 2.87
C THR A 57 24.18 13.46 2.01
N GLY A 58 24.09 13.54 0.68
CA GLY A 58 24.86 12.71 -0.25
C GLY A 58 24.42 11.24 -0.28
N LYS A 59 23.34 10.87 0.43
CA LYS A 59 22.83 9.49 0.47
C LYS A 59 22.00 9.18 -0.76
N THR A 60 21.99 7.90 -1.14
CA THR A 60 21.21 7.42 -2.27
C THR A 60 20.01 6.58 -1.81
N ALA A 61 18.84 6.85 -2.39
CA ALA A 61 17.66 6.02 -2.28
C ALA A 61 16.90 5.98 -3.60
N ALA A 62 16.14 4.90 -3.83
CA ALA A 62 15.24 4.77 -4.98
C ALA A 62 13.81 5.14 -4.60
N ILE A 63 12.98 5.41 -5.60
CA ILE A 63 11.54 5.68 -5.45
C ILE A 63 10.78 4.61 -6.21
N LEU A 64 9.83 3.96 -5.54
CA LEU A 64 8.95 2.93 -6.09
C LEU A 64 7.51 3.42 -5.99
N LEU A 65 6.84 3.50 -7.13
CA LEU A 65 5.40 3.74 -7.22
C LEU A 65 4.68 2.40 -7.19
N ASP A 66 3.81 2.22 -6.20
CA ASP A 66 2.99 1.02 -6.06
C ASP A 66 1.56 1.32 -6.52
N THR A 67 1.14 0.66 -7.60
CA THR A 67 -0.16 0.86 -8.23
C THR A 67 -1.26 0.22 -7.39
N LYS A 68 -2.43 0.86 -7.31
CA LYS A 68 -3.61 0.30 -6.65
C LYS A 68 -4.03 -1.09 -7.20
N GLY A 69 -4.02 -1.24 -8.52
CA GLY A 69 -4.46 -2.45 -9.22
C GLY A 69 -6.00 -2.67 -9.18
N PRO A 70 -6.52 -3.68 -9.90
CA PRO A 70 -7.92 -4.08 -9.83
C PRO A 70 -8.21 -4.82 -8.52
N GLU A 71 -9.32 -4.48 -7.85
CA GLU A 71 -9.71 -5.06 -6.55
C GLU A 71 -11.24 -5.27 -6.46
N ILE A 72 -11.66 -6.34 -5.77
CA ILE A 72 -13.06 -6.56 -5.40
C ILE A 72 -13.25 -6.07 -3.96
N ARG A 73 -14.15 -5.11 -3.76
CA ARG A 73 -14.48 -4.56 -2.43
C ARG A 73 -15.95 -4.75 -2.10
N THR A 74 -16.25 -4.93 -0.82
CA THR A 74 -17.62 -4.88 -0.30
C THR A 74 -18.15 -3.44 -0.35
N MET A 75 -19.47 -3.31 -0.43
CA MET A 75 -20.15 -2.00 -0.46
C MET A 75 -20.37 -1.44 0.96
N LYS A 76 -20.96 -0.25 1.02
CA LYS A 76 -21.36 0.37 2.30
C LYS A 76 -22.34 -0.53 3.06
N LEU A 77 -22.10 -0.64 4.36
CA LEU A 77 -23.04 -1.28 5.29
C LEU A 77 -24.13 -0.28 5.69
N GLU A 78 -25.28 -0.80 6.13
CA GLU A 78 -26.39 0.01 6.60
C GLU A 78 -25.96 0.88 7.79
N GLY A 79 -26.23 2.19 7.72
CA GLY A 79 -25.83 3.15 8.75
C GLY A 79 -24.32 3.39 8.90
N GLY A 80 -23.48 2.80 8.03
CA GLY A 80 -22.02 2.92 8.13
C GLY A 80 -21.41 2.24 9.37
N ASN A 81 -22.19 1.39 10.05
CA ASN A 81 -21.75 0.67 11.24
C ASN A 81 -21.20 -0.70 10.88
N ASP A 82 -20.17 -1.13 11.59
CA ASP A 82 -19.64 -2.49 11.49
C ASP A 82 -20.68 -3.50 12.02
N VAL A 83 -20.80 -4.64 11.33
CA VAL A 83 -21.73 -5.72 11.71
C VAL A 83 -20.97 -6.97 12.15
N SER A 84 -21.45 -7.63 13.21
CA SER A 84 -20.90 -8.89 13.67
C SER A 84 -21.52 -10.06 12.91
N LEU A 85 -20.69 -10.83 12.22
CA LEU A 85 -21.13 -12.05 11.52
C LEU A 85 -21.09 -13.24 12.49
N LYS A 86 -22.21 -13.93 12.65
CA LYS A 86 -22.27 -15.22 13.36
C LYS A 86 -22.17 -16.35 12.35
N LEU A 87 -21.39 -17.37 12.70
CA LEU A 87 -21.22 -18.56 11.88
C LEU A 87 -22.49 -19.42 12.02
N VAL A 88 -23.42 -19.25 11.10
CA VAL A 88 -24.53 -20.19 10.90
C VAL A 88 -24.04 -21.24 9.89
N ARG A 89 -24.30 -22.53 10.14
CA ARG A 89 -23.93 -23.66 9.27
C ARG A 89 -24.13 -23.35 7.77
N PRO A 90 -23.28 -23.90 6.90
CA PRO A 90 -22.41 -23.13 6.04
C PRO A 90 -23.15 -22.45 4.88
N LEU A 91 -22.84 -21.16 4.69
CA LEU A 91 -23.09 -20.35 3.50
C LEU A 91 -22.28 -20.84 2.26
N LEU A 92 -22.08 -22.15 2.10
CA LEU A 92 -21.36 -22.75 0.98
C LEU A 92 -22.24 -22.96 -0.26
N SER A 93 -23.56 -22.81 -0.16
CA SER A 93 -24.47 -23.12 -1.28
C SER A 93 -24.37 -22.14 -2.47
N PRO A 94 -24.32 -20.80 -2.29
CA PRO A 94 -24.25 -19.89 -3.44
C PRO A 94 -22.86 -19.80 -4.08
N LEU A 95 -21.78 -19.89 -3.28
CA LEU A 95 -20.40 -19.71 -3.73
C LEU A 95 -19.82 -20.93 -4.45
N ILE A 96 -20.22 -22.15 -4.07
CA ILE A 96 -19.88 -23.38 -4.81
C ILE A 96 -20.51 -23.35 -6.21
N ASN A 97 -21.76 -22.88 -6.32
CA ASN A 97 -22.45 -22.81 -7.61
C ASN A 97 -21.78 -21.80 -8.57
N LEU A 98 -21.30 -20.65 -8.07
CA LEU A 98 -20.61 -19.66 -8.90
C LEU A 98 -19.24 -20.14 -9.40
N LEU A 99 -18.47 -20.85 -8.57
CA LEU A 99 -17.20 -21.47 -8.97
C LEU A 99 -17.39 -22.64 -9.94
N SER A 100 -18.49 -23.40 -9.80
CA SER A 100 -18.83 -24.46 -10.75
C SER A 100 -19.25 -23.92 -12.13
N ALA A 101 -19.88 -22.72 -12.17
CA ALA A 101 -20.32 -22.08 -13.41
C ALA A 101 -19.14 -21.50 -14.22
N THR A 102 -18.11 -20.97 -13.56
CA THR A 102 -16.90 -20.45 -14.23
C THR A 102 -15.97 -21.57 -14.71
N ALA A 103 -15.88 -22.69 -13.99
CA ALA A 103 -15.11 -23.86 -14.45
C ALA A 103 -15.70 -24.52 -15.71
N LYS A 104 -17.00 -24.34 -15.99
CA LYS A 104 -17.69 -24.88 -17.17
C LYS A 104 -17.48 -24.04 -18.44
N TRP A 105 -17.05 -22.79 -18.30
CA TRP A 105 -16.72 -21.87 -19.39
C TRP A 105 -15.26 -21.96 -19.86
N LEU A 106 -14.43 -22.75 -19.17
CA LEU A 106 -13.01 -22.97 -19.49
C LEU A 106 -12.74 -24.33 -20.18
N ARG A 107 -13.77 -24.92 -20.80
CA ARG A 107 -13.64 -26.05 -21.74
C ARG A 107 -14.17 -25.65 -23.10
#